data_AF-A0A918XB58-F1
#
_entry.id   AF-A0A918XB58-F1
#
_cell.length_a   1.000
_cell.length_b   1.000
_cell.length_c   1.000
_cell.angle_alpha   90.00
_cell.angle_beta   90.00
_cell.angle_gamma   90.00
#
_symmetry.space_group_name_H-M   'P 1'
#
loop_
_entity.id
_entity.type
_entity.pdbx_description
1 polymer ?
#
loop_
_entity_poly.entity_id
_entity_poly.type
_entity_poly.pdbx_seq_one_letter_code
_entity_poly.pdbx_strand_id
1 'polypeptide(L)'
;MRGIAPAPVRVTTVFSVGGLGAGPSSTGTTYSGVSGMPGKQELPDTLKRSPEKAQRTWIKAHDSAVEEYGEGERAHRVAMSAVKHQYEKQGDHWVPKQSKGPSDPQAKNPRSGKRPGPDRETAGGIDENASKEHLYERARELGIEGRSNMNKGDLVDALRKESNRQTSGSGRRRRS
;
A
#
# COMPACT_ATOMS: atom_id res chain seq x y z
N MET A 1 34.81 -49.38 -34.86
CA MET A 1 33.65 -49.44 -33.96
C MET A 1 33.04 -48.04 -33.88
N ARG A 2 31.84 -47.84 -34.43
CA ARG A 2 31.18 -46.52 -34.54
C ARG A 2 30.41 -46.23 -33.26
N GLY A 3 30.82 -45.22 -32.50
CA GLY A 3 30.12 -44.72 -31.32
C GLY A 3 29.05 -43.71 -31.71
N ILE A 4 27.80 -44.01 -31.39
CA ILE A 4 26.61 -43.20 -31.65
C ILE A 4 26.50 -42.14 -30.56
N ALA A 5 26.39 -40.87 -30.95
CA ALA A 5 26.08 -39.75 -30.06
C ALA A 5 24.55 -39.68 -29.78
N PRO A 6 24.10 -39.39 -28.55
CA PRO A 6 22.68 -39.16 -28.27
C PRO A 6 22.26 -37.70 -28.57
N ALA A 7 21.14 -37.54 -29.26
CA ALA A 7 20.51 -36.27 -29.63
C ALA A 7 19.75 -35.61 -28.44
N PRO A 8 19.55 -34.27 -28.45
CA PRO A 8 18.82 -33.57 -27.39
C PRO A 8 17.29 -33.69 -27.54
N VAL A 9 16.63 -34.04 -26.43
CA VAL A 9 15.17 -34.03 -26.26
C VAL A 9 14.64 -32.58 -26.20
N ARG A 10 13.69 -32.24 -27.08
CA ARG A 10 12.92 -31.00 -27.04
C ARG A 10 11.66 -31.21 -26.20
N VAL A 11 11.51 -30.44 -25.12
CA VAL A 11 10.26 -30.33 -24.36
C VAL A 11 9.36 -29.34 -25.09
N THR A 12 8.35 -29.87 -25.80
CA THR A 12 7.26 -29.07 -26.36
C THR A 12 6.15 -29.00 -25.32
N THR A 13 6.10 -27.90 -24.55
CA THR A 13 4.92 -27.59 -23.73
C THR A 13 3.84 -27.04 -24.64
N VAL A 14 2.84 -27.86 -24.91
CA VAL A 14 1.53 -27.44 -25.43
C VAL A 14 0.74 -26.79 -24.30
N PHE A 15 0.43 -25.50 -24.40
CA PHE A 15 -0.54 -24.85 -23.50
C PHE A 15 -1.87 -24.74 -24.24
N SER A 16 -2.83 -25.50 -23.74
CA SER A 16 -4.18 -25.64 -24.29
C SER A 16 -4.97 -24.34 -24.11
N VAL A 17 -5.68 -23.94 -25.15
CA VAL A 17 -6.70 -22.89 -25.16
C VAL A 17 -8.04 -23.51 -24.77
N GLY A 18 -8.81 -22.85 -23.91
CA GLY A 18 -10.24 -23.15 -23.75
C GLY A 18 -10.85 -22.69 -22.44
N GLY A 19 -11.83 -21.77 -22.50
CA GLY A 19 -12.65 -21.43 -21.34
C GLY A 19 -13.43 -20.12 -21.45
N LEU A 20 -14.31 -19.99 -22.45
CA LEU A 20 -15.43 -19.05 -22.43
C LEU A 20 -16.39 -19.44 -21.28
N GLY A 21 -16.69 -18.51 -20.40
CA GLY A 21 -17.69 -18.66 -19.34
C GLY A 21 -18.35 -17.31 -19.04
N ALA A 22 -19.59 -17.17 -19.51
CA ALA A 22 -20.42 -15.97 -19.38
C ALA A 22 -21.10 -15.87 -18.01
N GLY A 23 -21.19 -14.65 -17.46
CA GLY A 23 -22.23 -14.15 -16.55
C GLY A 23 -22.30 -14.74 -15.12
N PRO A 24 -22.80 -13.98 -14.12
CA PRO A 24 -24.04 -13.24 -14.27
C PRO A 24 -23.98 -11.74 -13.89
N SER A 25 -24.87 -11.01 -14.56
CA SER A 25 -25.43 -9.69 -14.26
C SER A 25 -25.16 -9.15 -12.86
N SER A 26 -24.37 -8.08 -12.80
CA SER A 26 -24.61 -7.00 -11.85
C SER A 26 -25.05 -5.76 -12.64
N THR A 27 -26.09 -5.14 -12.12
CA THR A 27 -26.83 -3.99 -12.64
C THR A 27 -25.94 -2.91 -13.23
N GLY A 28 -26.31 -2.42 -14.41
CA GLY A 28 -25.62 -1.34 -15.12
C GLY A 28 -25.62 -0.05 -14.32
N THR A 29 -24.45 0.30 -13.77
CA THR A 29 -24.09 1.68 -13.49
C THR A 29 -23.46 2.23 -14.77
N THR A 30 -24.12 3.23 -15.33
CA THR A 30 -23.69 3.94 -16.54
C THR A 30 -22.25 4.45 -16.43
N TYR A 31 -21.38 3.96 -17.30
CA TYR A 31 -20.11 4.61 -17.65
C TYR A 31 -20.44 5.89 -18.44
N SER A 32 -20.83 6.95 -17.71
CA SER A 32 -20.72 8.31 -18.24
C SER A 32 -19.26 8.72 -18.16
N GLY A 33 -18.56 8.57 -19.28
CA GLY A 33 -17.35 9.32 -19.54
C GLY A 33 -17.57 10.79 -19.19
N VAL A 34 -16.57 11.38 -18.52
CA VAL A 34 -16.45 12.79 -18.15
C VAL A 34 -17.42 13.33 -17.09
N SER A 35 -17.45 12.77 -15.87
CA SER A 35 -17.97 13.49 -14.68
C SER A 35 -17.42 12.94 -13.35
N GLY A 36 -16.27 13.47 -12.92
CA GLY A 36 -15.81 13.38 -11.52
C GLY A 36 -14.73 12.33 -11.29
N MET A 37 -13.52 12.77 -10.94
CA MET A 37 -12.41 11.88 -10.57
C MET A 37 -12.83 10.95 -9.42
N PRO A 38 -12.99 9.62 -9.65
CA PRO A 38 -13.47 8.68 -8.62
C PRO A 38 -12.53 8.66 -7.43
N GLY A 39 -11.22 8.86 -7.66
CA GLY A 39 -10.26 8.97 -6.58
C GLY A 39 -10.53 10.09 -5.58
N LYS A 40 -11.21 11.19 -5.95
CA LYS A 40 -11.55 12.23 -4.96
C LYS A 40 -12.67 11.80 -4.01
N GLN A 41 -13.55 10.91 -4.46
CA GLN A 41 -14.72 10.43 -3.71
C GLN A 41 -14.34 9.27 -2.79
N GLU A 42 -13.44 8.40 -3.26
CA GLU A 42 -12.96 7.22 -2.53
C GLU A 42 -11.76 7.50 -1.61
N LEU A 43 -11.41 8.78 -1.45
CA LEU A 43 -10.23 9.18 -0.70
C LEU A 43 -10.31 8.69 0.76
N PRO A 44 -9.32 7.93 1.26
CA PRO A 44 -9.30 7.50 2.65
C PRO A 44 -9.32 8.68 3.63
N ASP A 45 -10.02 8.55 4.76
CA ASP A 45 -10.10 9.62 5.76
C ASP A 45 -8.75 10.05 6.33
N THR A 46 -7.75 9.16 6.30
CA THR A 46 -6.38 9.53 6.66
C THR A 46 -5.77 10.48 5.64
N LEU A 47 -6.06 10.31 4.35
CA LEU A 47 -5.58 11.17 3.29
C LEU A 47 -6.34 12.50 3.21
N LYS A 48 -7.63 12.54 3.58
CA LYS A 48 -8.40 13.80 3.64
C LYS A 48 -7.78 14.81 4.62
N ARG A 49 -7.15 14.32 5.68
CA ARG A 49 -6.43 15.12 6.69
C ARG A 49 -4.96 15.39 6.33
N SER A 50 -4.46 14.76 5.26
CA SER A 50 -3.08 14.91 4.79
C SER A 50 -2.90 16.14 3.90
N PRO A 51 -1.64 16.57 3.66
CA PRO A 51 -1.34 17.63 2.70
C PRO A 51 -1.92 17.35 1.31
N GLU A 52 -2.33 18.40 0.60
CA GLU A 52 -2.95 18.29 -0.73
C GLU A 52 -2.10 17.49 -1.73
N LYS A 53 -0.77 17.57 -1.61
CA LYS A 53 0.14 16.81 -2.45
C LYS A 53 0.00 15.29 -2.24
N ALA A 54 -0.25 14.84 -1.02
CA ALA A 54 -0.49 13.42 -0.72
C ALA A 54 -1.83 12.96 -1.29
N GLN A 55 -2.86 13.79 -1.14
CA GLN A 55 -4.18 13.54 -1.73
C GLN A 55 -4.08 13.40 -3.26
N ARG A 56 -3.41 14.35 -3.92
CA ARG A 56 -3.20 14.34 -5.36
C ARG A 56 -2.37 13.13 -5.83
N THR A 57 -1.36 12.71 -5.07
CA THR A 57 -0.60 11.48 -5.38
C THR A 57 -1.52 10.27 -5.36
N TRP A 58 -2.40 10.15 -4.35
CA TRP A 58 -3.35 9.05 -4.25
C TRP A 58 -4.38 9.08 -5.39
N ILE A 59 -5.03 10.22 -5.62
CA ILE A 59 -6.06 10.38 -6.66
C ILE A 59 -5.50 9.99 -8.03
N LYS A 60 -4.34 10.53 -8.40
CA LYS A 60 -3.72 10.21 -9.71
C LYS A 60 -3.39 8.73 -9.85
N ALA A 61 -2.78 8.14 -8.82
CA ALA A 61 -2.42 6.73 -8.85
C ALA A 61 -3.65 5.82 -8.83
N HIS A 62 -4.74 6.25 -8.17
CA HIS A 62 -6.01 5.54 -8.14
C HIS A 62 -6.68 5.58 -9.51
N ASP A 63 -6.88 6.77 -10.07
CA ASP A 63 -7.57 6.94 -11.35
C ASP A 63 -6.84 6.16 -12.46
N SER A 64 -5.50 6.22 -12.53
CA SER A 64 -4.73 5.40 -13.47
C SER A 64 -4.83 3.89 -13.21
N ALA A 65 -4.94 3.47 -11.95
CA ALA A 65 -5.09 2.04 -11.63
C ALA A 65 -6.52 1.54 -11.91
N VAL A 66 -7.54 2.38 -11.81
CA VAL A 66 -8.91 2.09 -12.22
C VAL A 66 -9.00 1.95 -13.74
N GLU A 67 -8.33 2.82 -14.48
CA GLU A 67 -8.25 2.72 -15.95
C GLU A 67 -7.62 1.39 -16.40
N GLU A 68 -6.58 0.93 -15.70
CA GLU A 68 -5.83 -0.28 -16.07
C GLU A 68 -6.48 -1.57 -15.57
N TYR A 69 -6.97 -1.59 -14.33
CA TYR A 69 -7.40 -2.82 -13.65
C TYR A 69 -8.90 -2.85 -13.32
N GLY A 70 -9.63 -1.77 -13.57
CA GLY A 70 -10.99 -1.57 -13.05
C GLY A 70 -11.01 -1.08 -11.60
N GLU A 71 -12.19 -0.64 -11.16
CA GLU A 71 -12.44 -0.26 -9.77
C GLU A 71 -12.25 -1.45 -8.82
N GLY A 72 -11.77 -1.18 -7.61
CA GLY A 72 -11.70 -2.15 -6.53
C GLY A 72 -10.34 -2.25 -5.85
N GLU A 73 -10.19 -3.26 -4.97
CA GLU A 73 -9.09 -3.37 -4.00
C GLU A 73 -7.68 -3.26 -4.62
N ARG A 74 -7.51 -3.71 -5.87
CA ARG A 74 -6.24 -3.59 -6.58
C ARG A 74 -5.86 -2.13 -6.85
N ALA A 75 -6.79 -1.31 -7.31
CA ALA A 75 -6.57 0.12 -7.54
C ALA A 75 -6.22 0.86 -6.24
N HIS A 76 -6.93 0.57 -5.15
CA HIS A 76 -6.64 1.14 -3.83
C HIS A 76 -5.23 0.75 -3.34
N ARG A 77 -4.81 -0.51 -3.52
CA ARG A 77 -3.46 -0.96 -3.14
C ARG A 77 -2.36 -0.24 -3.91
N VAL A 78 -2.54 -0.04 -5.22
CA VAL A 78 -1.59 0.70 -6.06
C VAL A 78 -1.51 2.17 -5.60
N ALA A 79 -2.66 2.81 -5.39
CA ALA A 79 -2.72 4.19 -4.92
C ALA A 79 -2.06 4.38 -3.55
N MET A 80 -2.31 3.47 -2.60
CA MET A 80 -1.66 3.48 -1.29
C MET A 80 -0.15 3.22 -1.39
N SER A 81 0.31 2.42 -2.34
CA SER A 81 1.75 2.18 -2.57
C SER A 81 2.45 3.45 -3.06
N ALA A 82 1.81 4.20 -3.97
CA ALA A 82 2.33 5.48 -4.44
C ALA A 82 2.47 6.50 -3.30
N VAL A 83 1.49 6.57 -2.40
CA VAL A 83 1.56 7.40 -1.19
C VAL A 83 2.72 6.96 -0.29
N LYS A 84 2.78 5.67 0.08
CA LYS A 84 3.82 5.13 0.97
C LYS A 84 5.25 5.33 0.46
N HIS A 85 5.43 5.45 -0.85
CA HIS A 85 6.73 5.71 -1.47
C HIS A 85 7.27 7.13 -1.20
N GLN A 86 6.40 8.09 -0.89
CA GLN A 86 6.75 9.51 -0.70
C GLN A 86 6.34 10.08 0.66
N TYR A 87 5.40 9.42 1.32
CA TYR A 87 4.82 9.84 2.58
C TYR A 87 4.85 8.70 3.57
N GLU A 88 4.95 9.05 4.84
CA GLU A 88 4.81 8.15 5.98
C GLU A 88 3.58 8.55 6.79
N LYS A 89 3.01 7.59 7.51
CA LYS A 89 1.87 7.85 8.37
C LYS A 89 2.35 8.51 9.67
N GLN A 90 1.67 9.56 10.09
CA GLN A 90 1.86 10.19 11.38
C GLN A 90 0.48 10.34 12.03
N GLY A 91 0.21 9.50 13.03
CA GLY A 91 -1.09 9.51 13.69
C GLY A 91 -2.21 9.14 12.71
N ASP A 92 -3.03 10.12 12.39
CA ASP A 92 -4.22 10.00 11.54
C ASP A 92 -4.06 10.58 10.12
N HIS A 93 -2.89 11.10 9.76
CA HIS A 93 -2.61 11.68 8.45
C HIS A 93 -1.24 11.22 7.90
N TRP A 94 -0.90 11.67 6.70
CA TRP A 94 0.32 11.31 5.98
C TRP A 94 1.22 12.53 5.82
N VAL A 95 2.50 12.37 6.17
CA VAL A 95 3.50 13.43 6.14
C VAL A 95 4.64 13.09 5.17
N PRO A 96 5.24 14.07 4.47
CA PRO A 96 6.33 13.81 3.54
C PRO A 96 7.53 13.14 4.23
N LYS A 97 8.11 12.14 3.56
CA LYS A 97 9.35 11.51 4.00
C LYS A 97 10.55 12.39 3.67
N GLN A 98 11.63 12.27 4.44
CA GLN A 98 12.91 12.93 4.12
C GLN A 98 13.51 12.40 2.81
N SER A 99 13.31 11.11 2.51
CA SER A 99 13.78 10.47 1.27
C SER A 99 12.70 9.57 0.68
N LYS A 100 12.60 9.56 -0.66
CA LYS A 100 11.67 8.67 -1.37
C LYS A 100 12.19 7.25 -1.36
N GLY A 101 11.30 6.28 -1.20
CA GLY A 101 11.66 4.88 -1.23
C GLY A 101 10.76 4.00 -0.37
N PRO A 102 10.95 2.67 -0.45
CA PRO A 102 10.18 1.70 0.32
C PRO A 102 10.29 1.99 1.83
N SER A 103 9.15 1.88 2.52
CA SER A 103 9.05 2.25 3.94
C SER A 103 9.69 1.23 4.89
N ASP A 104 9.79 -0.02 4.46
CA ASP A 104 10.28 -1.11 5.30
C ASP A 104 11.02 -2.17 4.44
N PRO A 105 11.80 -3.08 5.06
CA PRO A 105 12.49 -4.14 4.33
C PRO A 105 11.57 -5.08 3.54
N GLN A 106 10.32 -5.24 3.97
CA GLN A 106 9.33 -6.05 3.27
C GLN A 106 8.89 -5.36 1.97
N ALA A 107 8.73 -4.03 1.98
CA ALA A 107 8.43 -3.21 0.81
C ALA A 107 9.61 -3.16 -0.20
N LYS A 108 10.85 -3.38 0.25
CA LYS A 108 12.03 -3.55 -0.63
C LYS A 108 12.03 -4.89 -1.37
N ASN A 109 11.35 -5.91 -0.86
CA ASN A 109 11.45 -7.26 -1.39
C ASN A 109 10.51 -7.47 -2.60
N PRO A 110 11.03 -7.65 -3.83
CA PRO A 110 10.19 -7.86 -5.03
C PRO A 110 9.44 -9.20 -5.03
N ARG A 111 9.72 -10.09 -4.06
CA ARG A 111 9.01 -11.36 -3.84
C ARG A 111 7.93 -11.25 -2.76
N SER A 112 7.83 -10.11 -2.06
CA SER A 112 6.74 -9.81 -1.14
C SER A 112 5.40 -9.86 -1.89
N GLY A 113 4.47 -10.69 -1.44
CA GLY A 113 3.16 -10.92 -2.08
C GLY A 113 3.08 -12.09 -3.08
N LYS A 114 4.19 -12.78 -3.40
CA LYS A 114 4.18 -13.96 -4.31
C LYS A 114 4.06 -15.32 -3.60
N ARG A 115 4.15 -15.36 -2.27
CA ARG A 115 4.01 -16.59 -1.46
C ARG A 115 2.85 -16.40 -0.48
N PRO A 116 1.90 -17.36 -0.39
CA PRO A 116 0.95 -17.39 0.71
C PRO A 116 1.75 -17.56 2.00
N GLY A 117 1.62 -16.60 2.90
CA GLY A 117 2.24 -16.57 4.21
C GLY A 117 1.51 -15.52 5.04
N PRO A 118 1.60 -15.57 6.38
CA PRO A 118 0.96 -14.56 7.22
C PRO A 118 1.39 -13.18 6.75
N ASP A 119 0.44 -12.25 6.62
CA ASP A 119 0.71 -10.84 6.39
C ASP A 119 1.71 -10.41 7.46
N ARG A 120 3.00 -10.33 7.11
CA ARG A 120 3.99 -9.79 8.03
C ARG A 120 3.50 -8.41 8.37
N GLU A 121 3.43 -8.10 9.66
CA GLU A 121 2.99 -6.80 10.15
C GLU A 121 3.80 -5.72 9.44
N THR A 122 3.20 -5.12 8.41
CA THR A 122 3.78 -3.95 7.78
C THR A 122 3.66 -2.82 8.78
N ALA A 123 4.58 -1.86 8.74
CA ALA A 123 4.68 -0.79 9.71
C ALA A 123 3.46 0.17 9.75
N GLY A 124 2.32 -0.19 9.16
CA GLY A 124 1.13 0.66 9.10
C GLY A 124 1.33 1.91 8.25
N GLY A 125 2.42 1.99 7.47
CA GLY A 125 2.82 3.20 6.76
C GLY A 125 3.90 4.04 7.45
N ILE A 126 4.45 3.60 8.59
CA ILE A 126 5.64 4.21 9.20
C ILE A 126 6.90 3.89 8.36
N ASP A 127 7.84 4.84 8.26
CA ASP A 127 9.12 4.62 7.60
C ASP A 127 10.16 4.02 8.55
N GLU A 128 10.29 2.69 8.56
CA GLU A 128 11.29 1.98 9.36
C GLU A 128 12.73 2.27 8.89
N ASN A 129 12.90 2.73 7.65
CA ASN A 129 14.20 3.09 7.12
C ASN A 129 14.68 4.48 7.59
N ALA A 130 13.81 5.31 8.19
CA ALA A 130 14.17 6.64 8.65
C ALA A 130 15.24 6.64 9.77
N SER A 131 15.91 7.77 9.98
CA SER A 131 16.88 7.90 11.07
C SER A 131 16.17 7.80 12.44
N LYS A 132 16.90 7.41 13.49
CA LYS A 132 16.36 7.39 14.86
C LYS A 132 15.87 8.78 15.26
N GLU A 133 16.62 9.82 14.90
CA GLU A 133 16.28 11.23 15.16
C GLU A 133 14.95 11.61 14.52
N HIS A 134 14.75 11.26 13.25
CA HIS A 134 13.49 11.50 12.56
C HIS A 134 12.32 10.80 13.25
N LEU A 135 12.45 9.53 13.61
CA LEU A 135 11.41 8.80 14.33
C LEU A 135 11.14 9.39 15.73
N TYR A 136 12.18 9.89 16.40
CA TYR A 136 12.06 10.59 17.67
C TYR A 136 11.28 11.90 17.53
N GLU A 137 11.57 12.69 16.49
CA GLU A 137 10.82 13.91 16.18
C GLU A 137 9.34 13.60 15.90
N ARG A 138 9.05 12.58 15.10
CA ARG A 138 7.67 12.13 14.86
C ARG A 138 6.97 11.71 16.15
N ALA A 139 7.66 10.98 17.02
CA ALA A 139 7.12 10.54 18.31
C ALA A 139 6.88 11.73 19.25
N ARG A 140 7.73 12.76 19.19
CA ARG A 140 7.55 14.02 19.91
C ARG A 140 6.34 14.79 19.43
N GLU A 141 6.15 14.92 18.11
CA GLU A 141 5.00 15.59 17.49
C GLU A 141 3.67 14.91 17.89
N LEU A 142 3.68 13.58 18.02
CA LEU A 142 2.52 12.81 18.49
C LEU A 142 2.36 12.76 20.03
N GLY A 143 3.26 13.39 20.79
CA GLY A 143 3.18 13.41 22.25
C GLY A 143 3.43 12.06 22.92
N ILE A 144 4.19 11.16 22.29
CA ILE A 144 4.49 9.84 22.86
C ILE A 144 5.43 10.01 24.08
N GLU A 145 4.96 9.54 25.23
CA GLU A 145 5.73 9.54 26.48
C GLU A 145 6.83 8.46 26.46
N GLY A 146 7.92 8.69 27.20
CA GLY A 146 9.06 7.75 27.25
C GLY A 146 9.92 7.68 25.98
N ARG A 147 9.55 8.40 24.90
CA ARG A 147 10.25 8.44 23.60
C ARG A 147 11.76 8.69 23.68
N SER A 148 12.25 9.43 24.69
CA SER A 148 13.67 9.74 24.85
C SER A 148 14.52 8.51 25.20
N ASN A 149 13.93 7.49 25.82
CA ASN A 149 14.62 6.27 26.21
C ASN A 149 14.45 5.15 25.18
N MET A 150 13.62 5.36 24.15
CA MET A 150 13.31 4.35 23.14
C MET A 150 14.47 4.17 22.15
N ASN A 151 14.71 2.91 21.77
CA ASN A 151 15.56 2.61 20.63
C ASN A 151 14.78 2.82 19.30
N LYS A 152 15.43 2.63 18.15
CA LYS A 152 14.80 2.86 16.84
C LYS A 152 13.58 1.94 16.61
N GLY A 153 13.67 0.67 16.99
CA GLY A 153 12.57 -0.28 16.88
C GLY A 153 11.40 0.11 17.78
N ASP A 154 11.70 0.44 19.05
CA ASP A 154 10.68 0.88 20.00
C ASP A 154 9.93 2.13 19.51
N LEU A 155 10.64 3.09 18.88
CA LEU A 155 10.03 4.27 18.29
C LEU A 155 9.08 3.91 17.13
N VAL A 156 9.49 3.00 16.24
CA VAL A 156 8.62 2.50 15.15
C VAL A 156 7.36 1.87 15.71
N ASP A 157 7.50 1.00 16.72
CA ASP A 157 6.37 0.30 17.33
C ASP A 157 5.43 1.25 18.07
N ALA A 158 5.98 2.23 18.80
CA ALA A 158 5.20 3.25 19.48
C ALA A 158 4.42 4.12 18.47
N LEU A 159 5.08 4.56 17.39
CA LEU A 159 4.44 5.31 16.31
C LEU A 159 3.34 4.51 15.61
N ARG A 160 3.59 3.22 15.34
CA ARG A 160 2.60 2.30 14.76
C ARG A 160 1.38 2.17 15.67
N LYS A 161 1.61 1.91 16.96
CA LYS A 161 0.55 1.76 17.97
C LYS A 161 -0.29 3.01 18.12
N GLU A 162 0.36 4.18 18.18
CA GLU A 162 -0.34 5.46 18.29
C GLU A 162 -1.13 5.78 17.02
N SER A 163 -0.54 5.55 15.84
CA SER A 163 -1.23 5.72 14.56
C SER A 163 -2.46 4.81 14.43
N ASN A 164 -2.34 3.56 14.89
CA ASN A 164 -3.47 2.62 14.92
C ASN A 164 -4.53 3.06 15.93
N ARG A 165 -4.15 3.57 17.11
CA ARG A 165 -5.08 4.12 18.10
C ARG A 165 -5.90 5.28 17.52
N GLN A 166 -5.26 6.23 16.84
CA GLN A 166 -5.97 7.38 16.27
C GLN A 166 -6.88 7.00 15.10
N THR A 167 -6.49 5.99 14.31
CA THR A 167 -7.30 5.53 13.15
C THR A 167 -8.42 4.56 13.55
N SER A 168 -8.23 3.75 14.59
CA SER A 168 -9.28 2.86 15.13
C SER A 168 -10.25 3.62 16.05
N GLY A 169 -9.77 4.62 16.79
CA GLY A 169 -10.57 5.50 17.63
C GLY A 169 -11.60 6.32 16.84
N SER A 170 -11.31 6.68 15.58
CA SER A 170 -12.27 7.39 14.72
C SER A 170 -13.48 6.54 14.31
N GLY A 171 -13.38 5.20 14.33
CA GLY A 171 -14.51 4.31 14.05
C GLY A 171 -15.48 4.14 15.23
N ARG A 172 -15.00 4.27 16.48
CA ARG A 172 -15.81 4.00 17.68
C ARG A 172 -16.73 5.17 18.07
N ARG A 173 -16.43 6.39 17.62
CA ARG A 173 -17.19 7.62 17.92
C ARG A 173 -18.44 7.84 17.04
N ARG A 174 -18.66 7.02 16.00
CA ARG A 174 -19.81 7.15 15.07
C ARG A 174 -20.98 6.19 15.34
N ARG A 175 -20.95 5.46 16.46
CA ARG A 175 -22.08 4.67 16.96
C ARG A 175 -22.51 5.21 18.32
N SER A 176 -23.30 6.27 18.32
CA SER A 176 -24.06 6.78 19.46
C SER A 176 -25.22 7.60 18.95
#